data_AF-A0A0P9Z9X1-F1
#
_entry.id   AF-A0A0P9Z9X1-F1
#
_cell.length_a   1.000
_cell.length_b   1.000
_cell.length_c   1.000
_cell.angle_alpha   90.00
_cell.angle_beta   90.00
_cell.angle_gamma   90.00
#
_symmetry.space_group_name_H-M   'P 1'
#
loop_
_entity.id
_entity.type
_entity.pdbx_description
1 polymer ?
#
loop_
_entity_poly.entity_id
_entity_poly.type
_entity_poly.pdbx_seq_one_letter_code
_entity_poly.pdbx_strand_id
1 'polypeptide(L)'
;MSNVSPEMLKEAFINPIRFALLVDDDFPTYQDMLSPSGGRTFETARASELFEFCRHRGWLCDVDNAASVAIQFEREKSLNQSDLLILDYHLDPVRPDDPSKSISILQDLALSDHFNLVIIYTGADADKVLREVSFCLGGGVGLTPDEETLVKATIEDMEESDYRAAMSTLNIATIENYLLGLKPNGSSKDLRAVLAKLGISLRQHNSLINYFCEQYFSNDLEDEVLGRRQEVERIEASLGRETNCSWISQGNLFAVIVNKTEGADVLEERLHQALVEWSPSPLRVLMVHARASLERAGTISDEKVLDTPRRQAGWLLRILLARSGEETKRYMQELYGRLFERLVSSIEGEMVAFGTRLISLNGEDPVVVATKMSCASGLSREHVYHALNEHLCSDNYKDLVMTTGVVFRALKGSVYYYWLCVSPACDLVPGQNDSGWDGELHPFRPISAVRLTPVKNTAALNDKLKNAEKGRNIFICVDDQPVALEVANEGSRQMLIEIILLADEGAIVQSKFSGFNISKHEGAPSMLPAEFEVVGVLRTDYANKLLADSGHQRSRIGVDFVDLPPH
;
A
#
# COMPACT_ATOMS: atom_id res chain seq x y z
N MET A 1 -7.44 -0.56 -17.73
CA MET A 1 -8.46 0.29 -17.09
C MET A 1 -9.45 -0.64 -16.43
N SER A 2 -9.68 -0.43 -15.13
CA SER A 2 -10.72 -1.15 -14.41
C SER A 2 -12.08 -0.68 -14.95
N ASN A 3 -12.91 -1.60 -15.43
CA ASN A 3 -14.25 -1.28 -15.91
C ASN A 3 -15.23 -1.13 -14.73
N VAL A 4 -14.90 -0.27 -13.75
CA VAL A 4 -15.83 0.09 -12.68
C VAL A 4 -16.83 1.10 -13.24
N SER A 5 -18.12 0.89 -13.00
CA SER A 5 -19.14 1.79 -13.53
C SER A 5 -19.08 3.17 -12.84
N PRO A 6 -19.40 4.26 -13.55
CA PRO A 6 -19.46 5.60 -12.95
C PRO A 6 -20.35 5.66 -11.70
N GLU A 7 -21.48 4.97 -11.71
CA GLU A 7 -22.42 4.95 -10.58
C GLU A 7 -21.78 4.35 -9.33
N MET A 8 -20.96 3.30 -9.48
CA MET A 8 -20.28 2.66 -8.36
C MET A 8 -19.15 3.53 -7.79
N LEU A 9 -18.44 4.28 -8.65
CA LEU A 9 -17.46 5.26 -8.20
C LEU A 9 -18.14 6.38 -7.41
N LYS A 10 -19.29 6.86 -7.88
CA LYS A 10 -20.09 7.86 -7.16
C LYS A 10 -20.57 7.32 -5.81
N GLU A 11 -21.07 6.08 -5.77
CA GLU A 11 -21.50 5.40 -4.55
C GLU A 11 -20.38 5.25 -3.52
N ALA A 12 -19.16 4.94 -3.97
CA ALA A 12 -18.02 4.72 -3.08
C ALA A 12 -17.30 6.01 -2.65
N PHE A 13 -17.12 7.00 -3.53
CA PHE A 13 -16.28 8.17 -3.25
C PHE A 13 -17.07 9.45 -2.94
N ILE A 14 -18.20 9.69 -3.63
CA ILE A 14 -18.90 10.97 -3.56
C ILE A 14 -20.08 10.91 -2.58
N ASN A 15 -20.91 9.88 -2.67
CA ASN A 15 -22.09 9.73 -1.79
C ASN A 15 -21.75 9.68 -0.29
N PRO A 16 -20.57 9.17 0.13
CA PRO A 16 -20.15 9.23 1.52
C PRO A 16 -19.78 10.63 2.03
N ILE A 17 -19.54 11.61 1.14
CA ILE A 17 -19.12 12.96 1.56
C ILE A 17 -20.16 13.56 2.50
N ARG A 18 -19.70 14.00 3.67
CA ARG A 18 -20.53 14.66 4.69
C ARG A 18 -20.10 16.09 4.97
N PHE A 19 -18.80 16.37 4.91
CA PHE A 19 -18.27 17.69 5.15
C PHE A 19 -17.41 18.15 3.98
N ALA A 20 -17.49 19.44 3.67
CA ALA A 20 -16.70 20.13 2.68
C ALA A 20 -16.00 21.33 3.33
N LEU A 21 -14.68 21.39 3.24
CA LEU A 21 -13.89 22.52 3.69
C LEU A 21 -13.53 23.38 2.49
N LEU A 22 -13.90 24.67 2.51
CA LEU A 22 -13.44 25.64 1.53
C LEU A 22 -12.20 26.34 2.09
N VAL A 23 -11.11 26.31 1.35
CA VAL A 23 -9.87 27.03 1.71
C VAL A 23 -9.55 28.02 0.61
N ASP A 24 -9.86 29.29 0.87
CA ASP A 24 -9.63 30.40 -0.04
C ASP A 24 -9.45 31.67 0.82
N ASP A 25 -8.27 32.30 0.72
CA ASP A 25 -7.95 33.47 1.53
C ASP A 25 -8.82 34.69 1.17
N ASP A 26 -9.46 34.71 0.00
CA ASP A 26 -10.35 35.78 -0.46
C ASP A 26 -11.82 35.57 -0.06
N PHE A 27 -12.13 34.45 0.61
CA PHE A 27 -13.45 34.23 1.20
C PHE A 27 -13.50 34.67 2.68
N PRO A 28 -14.65 35.16 3.15
CA PRO A 28 -14.80 35.54 4.55
C PRO A 28 -14.99 34.30 5.42
N THR A 29 -14.18 34.14 6.46
CA THR A 29 -14.42 33.11 7.50
C THR A 29 -15.59 33.51 8.40
N TYR A 30 -16.13 32.58 9.20
CA TYR A 30 -17.16 32.93 10.21
C TYR A 30 -16.67 34.00 11.20
N GLN A 31 -15.38 33.97 11.55
CA GLN A 31 -14.80 34.97 12.45
C GLN A 31 -14.75 36.36 11.79
N ASP A 32 -14.41 36.42 10.50
CA ASP A 32 -14.41 37.68 9.73
C ASP A 32 -15.83 38.24 9.56
N MET A 33 -16.84 37.38 9.42
CA MET A 33 -18.24 37.80 9.38
C MET A 33 -18.72 38.40 10.71
N LEU A 34 -18.26 37.84 11.84
CA LEU A 34 -18.63 38.31 13.18
C LEU A 34 -17.87 39.56 13.61
N SER A 35 -16.63 39.73 13.13
CA SER A 35 -15.75 40.85 13.43
C SER A 35 -15.08 41.35 12.15
N PRO A 36 -15.77 42.18 11.35
CA PRO A 36 -15.24 42.63 10.07
C PRO A 36 -13.93 43.39 10.25
N SER A 37 -12.84 42.70 9.95
CA SER A 37 -11.48 43.23 9.93
C SER A 37 -11.39 44.34 8.88
N GLY A 38 -11.09 45.56 9.32
CA GLY A 38 -11.24 46.78 8.53
C GLY A 38 -10.58 46.72 7.14
N GLY A 39 -11.39 46.91 6.10
CA GLY A 39 -10.95 47.30 4.74
C GLY A 39 -10.67 46.18 3.74
N ARG A 40 -10.67 44.90 4.13
CA ARG A 40 -10.50 43.78 3.17
C ARG A 40 -11.80 43.56 2.38
N THR A 41 -11.68 43.46 1.06
CA THR A 41 -12.81 43.14 0.17
C THR A 41 -12.78 41.64 -0.10
N PHE A 42 -13.86 40.94 0.23
CA PHE A 42 -13.97 39.49 0.06
C PHE A 42 -14.84 39.12 -1.15
N GLU A 43 -14.58 37.98 -1.78
CA GLU A 43 -15.38 37.41 -2.87
C GLU A 43 -16.69 36.76 -2.35
N THR A 44 -17.50 37.55 -1.66
CA THR A 44 -18.74 37.10 -0.98
C THR A 44 -19.74 36.40 -1.90
N ALA A 45 -19.87 36.84 -3.15
CA ALA A 45 -20.81 36.23 -4.11
C ALA A 45 -20.43 34.78 -4.44
N ARG A 46 -19.15 34.54 -4.79
CA ARG A 46 -18.64 33.21 -5.11
C ARG A 46 -18.62 32.29 -3.88
N ALA A 47 -18.24 32.82 -2.73
CA ALA A 47 -18.33 32.09 -1.46
C ALA A 47 -19.77 31.65 -1.17
N SER A 48 -20.76 32.52 -1.42
CA SER A 48 -22.18 32.19 -1.26
C SER A 48 -22.64 31.10 -2.24
N GLU A 49 -22.22 31.17 -3.50
CA GLU A 49 -22.54 30.14 -4.51
C GLU A 49 -22.00 28.76 -4.12
N LEU A 50 -20.74 28.69 -3.66
CA LEU A 50 -20.12 27.44 -3.19
C LEU A 50 -20.82 26.90 -1.94
N PHE A 51 -21.18 27.79 -1.00
CA PHE A 51 -21.90 27.40 0.21
C PHE A 51 -23.29 26.84 -0.12
N GLU A 52 -24.03 27.50 -1.02
CA GLU A 52 -25.33 27.01 -1.50
C GLU A 52 -25.19 25.67 -2.24
N PHE A 53 -24.16 25.51 -3.06
CA PHE A 53 -23.84 24.25 -3.73
C PHE A 53 -23.63 23.12 -2.71
N CYS A 54 -22.75 23.29 -1.72
CA CYS A 54 -22.51 22.29 -0.68
C CYS A 54 -23.79 21.94 0.09
N ARG A 55 -24.59 22.95 0.44
CA ARG A 55 -25.86 22.76 1.15
C ARG A 55 -26.88 21.98 0.34
N HIS A 56 -26.99 22.23 -0.97
CA HIS A 56 -27.87 21.46 -1.85
C HIS A 56 -27.48 19.98 -1.95
N ARG A 57 -26.18 19.66 -1.79
CA ARG A 57 -25.69 18.28 -1.72
C ARG A 57 -25.85 17.63 -0.34
N GLY A 58 -26.27 18.40 0.66
CA GLY A 58 -26.38 17.94 2.04
C GLY A 58 -25.05 17.88 2.77
N TRP A 59 -24.01 18.54 2.25
CA TRP A 59 -22.71 18.64 2.89
C TRP A 59 -22.71 19.78 3.90
N LEU A 60 -22.15 19.52 5.08
CA LEU A 60 -21.76 20.57 6.00
C LEU A 60 -20.57 21.33 5.39
N CYS A 61 -20.63 22.65 5.38
CA CYS A 61 -19.62 23.47 4.73
C CYS A 61 -19.01 24.46 5.73
N ASP A 62 -17.69 24.55 5.74
CA ASP A 62 -16.94 25.58 6.48
C ASP A 62 -15.97 26.30 5.54
N VAL A 63 -15.53 27.50 5.95
CA VAL A 63 -14.58 28.33 5.20
C VAL A 63 -13.43 28.70 6.11
N ASP A 64 -12.21 28.35 5.71
CA ASP A 64 -10.99 28.68 6.44
C ASP A 64 -9.91 29.27 5.52
N ASN A 65 -8.88 29.84 6.12
CA ASN A 65 -7.71 30.40 5.46
C ASN A 65 -6.50 29.46 5.55
N ALA A 66 -5.55 29.63 4.65
CA ALA A 66 -4.41 28.72 4.58
C ALA A 66 -3.51 28.73 5.83
N ALA A 67 -3.44 29.86 6.53
CA ALA A 67 -2.61 29.99 7.73
C ALA A 67 -3.16 29.15 8.90
N SER A 68 -4.48 29.15 9.09
CA SER A 68 -5.13 28.37 10.15
C SER A 68 -5.14 26.89 9.82
N VAL A 69 -5.39 26.57 8.55
CA VAL A 69 -5.37 25.22 8.00
C VAL A 69 -3.99 24.57 8.14
N ALA A 70 -2.90 25.26 7.78
CA ALA A 70 -1.54 24.74 7.96
C ALA A 70 -1.24 24.42 9.44
N ILE A 71 -1.66 25.30 10.36
CA ILE A 71 -1.48 25.09 11.81
C ILE A 71 -2.31 23.91 12.32
N GLN A 72 -3.54 23.76 11.82
CA GLN A 72 -4.42 22.63 12.18
C GLN A 72 -3.88 21.31 11.64
N PHE A 73 -3.40 21.27 10.40
CA PHE A 73 -2.84 20.04 9.82
C PHE A 73 -1.57 19.59 10.53
N GLU A 74 -0.67 20.51 10.87
CA GLU A 74 0.55 20.21 11.62
C GLU A 74 0.26 19.69 13.05
N ARG A 75 -0.84 20.14 13.67
CA ARG A 75 -1.15 19.82 15.08
C ARG A 75 -2.15 18.68 15.27
N GLU A 76 -3.13 18.53 14.39
CA GLU A 76 -4.35 17.77 14.68
C GLU A 76 -4.66 16.65 13.67
N LYS A 77 -4.00 16.57 12.51
CA LYS A 77 -4.22 15.51 11.48
C LYS A 77 -5.73 15.22 11.22
N SER A 78 -6.60 16.23 11.25
CA SER A 78 -8.03 16.06 11.53
C SER A 78 -8.98 16.25 10.34
N LEU A 79 -8.57 15.95 9.10
CA LEU A 79 -9.56 15.57 8.09
C LEU A 79 -9.94 14.10 8.30
N ASN A 80 -11.20 13.85 8.63
CA ASN A 80 -11.71 12.49 8.75
C ASN A 80 -11.89 11.88 7.35
N GLN A 81 -12.08 10.57 7.30
CA GLN A 81 -12.32 9.86 6.04
C GLN A 81 -13.61 10.37 5.38
N SER A 82 -13.52 10.67 4.07
CA SER A 82 -14.60 11.18 3.22
C SER A 82 -15.03 12.63 3.44
N ASP A 83 -14.09 13.53 3.75
CA ASP A 83 -14.32 14.97 3.66
C ASP A 83 -13.72 15.54 2.35
N LEU A 84 -14.44 16.48 1.74
CA LEU A 84 -14.06 17.12 0.48
C LEU A 84 -13.34 18.43 0.77
N LEU A 85 -12.13 18.61 0.28
CA LEU A 85 -11.45 19.90 0.32
C LEU A 85 -11.66 20.62 -1.02
N ILE A 86 -12.16 21.85 -0.98
CA ILE A 86 -12.16 22.76 -2.13
C ILE A 86 -11.11 23.82 -1.85
N LEU A 87 -10.01 23.77 -2.60
CA LEU A 87 -8.78 24.51 -2.34
C LEU A 87 -8.53 25.51 -3.45
N ASP A 88 -8.39 26.78 -3.13
CA ASP A 88 -7.80 27.72 -4.09
C ASP A 88 -6.29 27.46 -4.23
N TYR A 89 -5.79 27.57 -5.46
CA TYR A 89 -4.38 27.29 -5.72
C TYR A 89 -3.46 28.41 -5.21
N HIS A 90 -3.95 29.65 -5.17
CA HIS A 90 -3.17 30.81 -4.73
C HIS A 90 -3.71 31.35 -3.40
N LEU A 91 -3.12 30.88 -2.30
CA LEU A 91 -3.57 31.18 -0.93
C LEU A 91 -2.75 32.28 -0.26
N ASP A 92 -2.31 33.29 -1.01
CA ASP A 92 -1.55 34.39 -0.45
C ASP A 92 -1.97 35.73 -1.09
N PRO A 93 -2.76 36.56 -0.39
CA PRO A 93 -3.16 37.86 -0.93
C PRO A 93 -1.97 38.83 -1.07
N VAL A 94 -0.85 38.56 -0.39
CA VAL A 94 0.38 39.35 -0.50
C VAL A 94 1.23 38.89 -1.69
N ARG A 95 1.19 37.59 -2.00
CA ARG A 95 1.90 36.96 -3.13
C ARG A 95 0.90 36.18 -4.00
N PRO A 96 0.08 36.87 -4.81
CA PRO A 96 -1.05 36.24 -5.51
C PRO A 96 -0.66 35.22 -6.58
N ASP A 97 0.61 35.23 -7.03
CA ASP A 97 1.14 34.27 -8.00
C ASP A 97 1.92 33.11 -7.34
N ASP A 98 2.02 33.08 -6.00
CA ASP A 98 2.76 32.05 -5.25
C ASP A 98 1.84 30.92 -4.77
N PRO A 99 1.96 29.69 -5.32
CA PRO A 99 1.13 28.56 -4.93
C PRO A 99 1.67 27.78 -3.72
N SER A 100 2.77 28.23 -3.09
CA SER A 100 3.52 27.40 -2.15
C SER A 100 2.72 26.86 -0.96
N LYS A 101 1.76 27.66 -0.45
CA LYS A 101 0.89 27.23 0.65
C LYS A 101 -0.07 26.13 0.24
N SER A 102 -0.70 26.25 -0.93
CA SER A 102 -1.66 25.23 -1.40
C SER A 102 -0.93 23.92 -1.72
N ILE A 103 0.25 24.00 -2.34
CA ILE A 103 1.08 22.84 -2.62
C ILE A 103 1.53 22.15 -1.33
N SER A 104 1.93 22.91 -0.30
CA SER A 104 2.31 22.35 1.00
C SER A 104 1.15 21.56 1.62
N ILE A 105 -0.08 22.10 1.57
CA ILE A 105 -1.29 21.39 2.03
C ILE A 105 -1.47 20.08 1.24
N LEU A 106 -1.32 20.11 -0.10
CA LEU A 106 -1.44 18.91 -0.93
C LEU A 106 -0.37 17.85 -0.60
N GLN A 107 0.88 18.27 -0.36
CA GLN A 107 1.97 17.39 0.05
C GLN A 107 1.68 16.71 1.40
N ASP A 108 1.12 17.45 2.37
CA ASP A 108 0.74 16.92 3.68
C ASP A 108 -0.44 15.93 3.57
N LEU A 109 -1.46 16.25 2.77
CA LEU A 109 -2.61 15.38 2.52
C LEU A 109 -2.19 14.07 1.85
N ALA A 110 -1.26 14.13 0.90
CA ALA A 110 -0.70 12.96 0.24
C ALA A 110 -0.02 11.97 1.22
N LEU A 111 0.60 12.48 2.29
CA LEU A 111 1.27 11.69 3.34
C LEU A 111 0.37 11.34 4.53
N SER A 112 -0.83 11.90 4.60
CA SER A 112 -1.75 11.68 5.71
C SER A 112 -2.22 10.22 5.80
N ASP A 113 -2.76 9.83 6.96
CA ASP A 113 -3.25 8.46 7.20
C ASP A 113 -4.64 8.19 6.55
N HIS A 114 -5.24 9.20 5.94
CA HIS A 114 -6.59 9.18 5.37
C HIS A 114 -6.57 9.46 3.88
N PHE A 115 -7.50 8.87 3.13
CA PHE A 115 -7.65 9.16 1.70
C PHE A 115 -8.44 10.46 1.52
N ASN A 116 -7.85 11.44 0.83
CA ASN A 116 -8.38 12.79 0.69
C ASN A 116 -8.87 13.06 -0.74
N LEU A 117 -10.07 13.62 -0.84
CA LEU A 117 -10.63 14.14 -2.08
C LEU A 117 -10.47 15.66 -2.11
N VAL A 118 -9.82 16.17 -3.14
CA VAL A 118 -9.56 17.61 -3.30
C VAL A 118 -10.07 18.10 -4.65
N ILE A 119 -10.70 19.27 -4.64
CA ILE A 119 -11.01 20.06 -5.83
C ILE A 119 -10.14 21.30 -5.74
N ILE A 120 -9.13 21.40 -6.60
CA ILE A 120 -8.34 22.62 -6.77
C ILE A 120 -9.16 23.56 -7.65
N TYR A 121 -9.81 24.55 -7.03
CA TYR A 121 -10.69 25.49 -7.71
C TYR A 121 -9.93 26.79 -7.95
N THR A 122 -9.40 26.98 -9.16
CA THR A 122 -8.36 27.99 -9.43
C THR A 122 -8.68 28.89 -10.63
N GLY A 123 -8.27 30.16 -10.58
CA GLY A 123 -8.33 31.05 -11.75
C GLY A 123 -7.24 30.79 -12.80
N ALA A 124 -6.20 30.02 -12.44
CA ALA A 124 -5.05 29.77 -13.30
C ALA A 124 -5.29 28.70 -14.37
N ASP A 125 -4.34 28.58 -15.30
CA ASP A 125 -4.34 27.55 -16.33
C ASP A 125 -4.27 26.15 -15.68
N ALA A 126 -5.30 25.34 -15.92
CA ALA A 126 -5.46 24.04 -15.26
C ALA A 126 -4.32 23.08 -15.56
N ASP A 127 -3.76 23.13 -16.77
CA ASP A 127 -2.65 22.25 -17.17
C ASP A 127 -1.33 22.68 -16.53
N LYS A 128 -1.09 23.98 -16.38
CA LYS A 128 0.05 24.51 -15.62
C LYS A 128 -0.02 24.03 -14.16
N VAL A 129 -1.16 24.23 -13.51
CA VAL A 129 -1.40 23.78 -12.13
C VAL A 129 -1.18 22.26 -12.01
N LEU A 130 -1.71 21.48 -12.96
CA LEU A 130 -1.53 20.04 -12.96
C LEU A 130 -0.05 19.64 -13.01
N ARG A 131 0.76 20.28 -13.85
CA ARG A 131 2.20 19.99 -13.97
C ARG A 131 2.98 20.36 -12.71
N GLU A 132 2.71 21.52 -12.12
CA GLU A 132 3.37 21.97 -10.88
C GLU A 132 3.02 21.05 -9.70
N VAL A 133 1.73 20.77 -9.48
CA VAL A 133 1.29 19.84 -8.43
C VAL A 133 1.85 18.45 -8.66
N SER A 134 1.87 17.98 -9.92
CA SER A 134 2.50 16.70 -10.29
C SER A 134 3.96 16.63 -9.88
N PHE A 135 4.73 17.68 -10.18
CA PHE A 135 6.13 17.74 -9.84
C PHE A 135 6.34 17.72 -8.31
N CYS A 136 5.60 18.56 -7.57
CA CYS A 136 5.76 18.69 -6.12
C CYS A 136 5.31 17.46 -5.33
N LEU A 137 4.37 16.67 -5.85
CA LEU A 137 3.97 15.38 -5.27
C LEU A 137 4.95 14.24 -5.60
N GLY A 138 6.08 14.54 -6.26
CA GLY A 138 7.14 13.58 -6.53
C GLY A 138 7.18 13.06 -7.97
N GLY A 139 6.31 13.55 -8.87
CA GLY A 139 6.37 13.20 -10.29
C GLY A 139 7.69 13.63 -10.92
N GLY A 140 8.35 12.73 -11.65
CA GLY A 140 9.70 12.94 -12.19
C GLY A 140 10.69 11.88 -11.71
N VAL A 141 11.59 11.46 -12.60
CA VAL A 141 12.66 10.52 -12.24
C VAL A 141 13.83 11.32 -11.67
N GLY A 142 14.11 11.11 -10.38
CA GLY A 142 15.30 11.67 -9.71
C GLY A 142 16.60 11.15 -10.34
N LEU A 143 17.68 11.91 -10.18
CA LEU A 143 19.01 11.50 -10.61
C LEU A 143 19.66 10.63 -9.54
N THR A 144 20.39 9.59 -9.95
CA THR A 144 21.27 8.86 -9.03
C THR A 144 22.47 9.74 -8.63
N PRO A 145 23.16 9.49 -7.50
CA PRO A 145 24.31 10.30 -7.09
C PRO A 145 25.44 10.39 -8.15
N ASP A 146 25.64 9.29 -8.88
CA ASP A 146 26.59 9.24 -9.99
C ASP A 146 26.13 10.09 -11.18
N GLU A 147 24.84 10.05 -11.49
CA GLU A 147 24.24 10.89 -12.54
C GLU A 147 24.25 12.37 -12.17
N GLU A 148 23.92 12.73 -10.93
CA GLU A 148 23.99 14.12 -10.45
C GLU A 148 25.39 14.69 -10.61
N THR A 149 26.40 13.94 -10.17
CA THR A 149 27.81 14.36 -10.28
C THR A 149 28.20 14.60 -11.74
N LEU A 150 27.78 13.69 -12.63
CA LEU A 150 28.08 13.77 -14.05
C LEU A 150 27.35 14.93 -14.75
N VAL A 151 26.07 15.14 -14.41
CA VAL A 151 25.26 16.24 -14.91
C VAL A 151 25.84 17.57 -14.47
N LYS A 152 26.16 17.74 -13.17
CA LYS A 152 26.75 18.98 -12.64
C LYS A 152 28.04 19.34 -13.37
N ALA A 153 28.97 18.40 -13.53
CA ALA A 153 30.20 18.63 -14.30
C ALA A 153 29.92 19.04 -15.75
N THR A 154 28.93 18.40 -16.40
CA THR A 154 28.57 18.72 -17.79
C THR A 154 27.95 20.12 -17.92
N ILE A 155 27.16 20.55 -16.93
CA ILE A 155 26.52 21.87 -16.90
C ILE A 155 27.54 22.97 -16.57
N GLU A 156 28.48 22.71 -15.65
CA GLU A 156 29.57 23.64 -15.31
C GLU A 156 30.50 23.92 -16.51
N ASP A 157 30.74 22.91 -17.35
CA ASP A 157 31.53 23.04 -18.59
C ASP A 157 30.73 23.65 -19.76
N MET A 158 29.42 23.85 -19.62
CA MET A 158 28.54 24.36 -20.68
C MET A 158 28.52 25.89 -20.72
N GLU A 159 28.60 26.47 -21.92
CA GLU A 159 28.40 27.91 -22.06
C GLU A 159 26.95 28.29 -21.73
N GLU A 160 26.74 29.44 -21.07
CA GLU A 160 25.41 29.97 -20.72
C GLU A 160 24.47 30.06 -21.95
N SER A 161 25.02 30.34 -23.13
CA SER A 161 24.23 30.41 -24.37
C SER A 161 23.72 29.04 -24.82
N ASP A 162 24.50 27.98 -24.60
CA ASP A 162 24.15 26.59 -24.90
C ASP A 162 23.15 26.05 -23.88
N TYR A 163 23.34 26.39 -22.60
CA TYR A 163 22.38 26.07 -21.53
C TYR A 163 21.00 26.65 -21.84
N ARG A 164 20.93 27.93 -22.21
CA ARG A 164 19.66 28.58 -22.60
C ARG A 164 19.07 27.98 -23.86
N ALA A 165 19.90 27.63 -24.85
CA ALA A 165 19.44 26.95 -26.06
C ALA A 165 18.78 25.61 -25.72
N ALA A 166 19.41 24.80 -24.86
CA ALA A 166 18.85 23.53 -24.39
C ALA A 166 17.52 23.76 -23.65
N MET A 167 17.48 24.66 -22.65
CA MET A 167 16.25 24.99 -21.93
C MET A 167 15.10 25.45 -22.84
N SER A 168 15.40 26.27 -23.86
CA SER A 168 14.38 26.76 -24.80
C SER A 168 13.78 25.66 -25.71
N THR A 169 14.47 24.53 -25.88
CA THR A 169 13.97 23.38 -26.65
C THR A 169 13.12 22.41 -25.84
N LEU A 170 13.01 22.63 -24.52
CA LEU A 170 12.18 21.82 -23.66
C LEU A 170 10.70 22.06 -24.01
N ASN A 171 10.02 21.00 -24.42
CA ASN A 171 8.60 21.05 -24.78
C ASN A 171 7.73 20.38 -23.72
N ILE A 172 6.45 20.74 -23.70
CA ILE A 172 5.45 20.26 -22.73
C ILE A 172 5.39 18.72 -22.74
N ALA A 173 5.37 18.08 -23.91
CA ALA A 173 5.34 16.61 -24.00
C ALA A 173 6.56 15.94 -23.34
N THR A 174 7.71 16.60 -23.30
CA THR A 174 8.91 16.09 -22.60
C THR A 174 8.77 16.24 -21.10
N ILE A 175 8.26 17.38 -20.63
CA ILE A 175 7.99 17.63 -19.21
C ILE A 175 6.96 16.62 -18.69
N GLU A 176 5.87 16.39 -19.43
CA GLU A 176 4.81 15.46 -19.03
C GLU A 176 5.29 14.00 -19.01
N ASN A 177 6.09 13.59 -20.00
CA ASN A 177 6.73 12.26 -19.97
C ASN A 177 7.68 12.11 -18.77
N TYR A 178 8.44 13.16 -18.44
CA TYR A 178 9.29 13.17 -17.25
C TYR A 178 8.46 12.98 -15.97
N LEU A 179 7.40 13.77 -15.78
CA LEU A 179 6.52 13.70 -14.61
C LEU A 179 5.89 12.31 -14.42
N LEU A 180 5.49 11.66 -15.53
CA LEU A 180 4.91 10.31 -15.53
C LEU A 180 5.94 9.19 -15.40
N GLY A 181 7.24 9.49 -15.31
CA GLY A 181 8.32 8.50 -15.26
C GLY A 181 8.47 7.71 -16.57
N LEU A 182 8.02 8.27 -17.70
CA LEU A 182 8.09 7.67 -19.02
C LEU A 182 9.40 8.07 -19.72
N LYS A 183 9.93 7.19 -20.57
CA LYS A 183 11.15 7.48 -21.33
C LYS A 183 10.90 8.62 -22.33
N PRO A 184 11.71 9.69 -22.34
CA PRO A 184 11.44 10.88 -23.15
C PRO A 184 11.80 10.71 -24.64
N ASN A 185 12.08 9.49 -25.13
CA ASN A 185 12.76 9.23 -26.42
C ASN A 185 12.15 9.98 -27.61
N GLY A 186 10.81 9.95 -27.75
CA GLY A 186 10.11 10.60 -28.86
C GLY A 186 9.88 12.10 -28.66
N SER A 187 9.53 12.51 -27.44
CA SER A 187 9.20 13.90 -27.12
C SER A 187 10.42 14.81 -27.05
N SER A 188 11.59 14.28 -26.65
CA SER A 188 12.83 15.05 -26.44
C SER A 188 13.72 15.15 -27.69
N LYS A 189 13.20 14.87 -28.89
CA LYS A 189 14.00 14.81 -30.12
C LYS A 189 14.82 16.07 -30.38
N ASP A 190 14.22 17.23 -30.18
CA ASP A 190 14.88 18.52 -30.44
C ASP A 190 15.95 18.83 -29.40
N LEU A 191 15.64 18.61 -28.12
CA LEU A 191 16.60 18.73 -27.02
C LEU A 191 17.79 17.78 -27.23
N ARG A 192 17.56 16.52 -27.58
CA ARG A 192 18.63 15.56 -27.91
C ARG A 192 19.48 16.02 -29.09
N ALA A 193 18.88 16.67 -30.10
CA ALA A 193 19.62 17.21 -31.22
C ALA A 193 20.52 18.38 -30.82
N VAL A 194 20.08 19.23 -29.89
CA VAL A 194 20.92 20.28 -29.28
C VAL A 194 22.07 19.65 -28.50
N LEU A 195 21.79 18.72 -27.57
CA LEU A 195 22.83 18.06 -26.77
C LEU A 195 23.86 17.33 -27.64
N ALA A 196 23.43 16.70 -28.74
CA ALA A 196 24.33 16.06 -29.69
C ALA A 196 25.23 17.06 -30.43
N LYS A 197 24.73 18.25 -30.79
CA LYS A 197 25.54 19.32 -31.41
C LYS A 197 26.60 19.87 -30.45
N LEU A 198 26.32 19.85 -29.16
CA LEU A 198 27.27 20.22 -28.09
C LEU A 198 28.31 19.12 -27.82
N GLY A 199 28.27 17.99 -28.54
CA GLY A 199 29.22 16.89 -28.35
C GLY A 199 28.95 16.03 -27.10
N ILE A 200 27.80 16.20 -26.45
CA ILE A 200 27.44 15.46 -25.24
C ILE A 200 27.11 14.00 -25.59
N SER A 201 27.66 13.08 -24.80
CA SER A 201 27.49 11.65 -24.99
C SER A 201 26.02 11.23 -24.89
N LEU A 202 25.58 10.36 -25.81
CA LEU A 202 24.22 9.79 -25.81
C LEU A 202 23.84 9.12 -24.48
N ARG A 203 24.82 8.63 -23.72
CA ARG A 203 24.59 8.01 -22.40
C ARG A 203 24.12 9.01 -21.35
N GLN A 204 24.49 10.29 -21.48
CA GLN A 204 24.14 11.37 -20.55
C GLN A 204 22.82 12.06 -20.90
N HIS A 205 22.28 11.83 -22.10
CA HIS A 205 21.11 12.59 -22.59
C HIS A 205 19.91 12.45 -21.66
N ASN A 206 19.61 11.26 -21.15
CA ASN A 206 18.44 11.08 -20.29
C ASN A 206 18.60 11.83 -18.96
N SER A 207 19.76 11.72 -18.31
CA SER A 207 20.05 12.39 -17.04
C SER A 207 20.02 13.92 -17.20
N LEU A 208 20.54 14.45 -18.32
CA LEU A 208 20.44 15.89 -18.64
C LEU A 208 19.01 16.33 -18.95
N ILE A 209 18.23 15.53 -19.69
CA ILE A 209 16.82 15.83 -19.95
C ILE A 209 16.04 15.92 -18.64
N ASN A 210 16.25 14.95 -17.73
CA ASN A 210 15.62 14.95 -16.41
C ASN A 210 16.02 16.20 -15.63
N TYR A 211 17.31 16.56 -15.64
CA TYR A 211 17.81 17.79 -15.01
C TYR A 211 17.13 19.04 -15.58
N PHE A 212 17.05 19.21 -16.90
CA PHE A 212 16.37 20.37 -17.49
C PHE A 212 14.87 20.41 -17.18
N CYS A 213 14.20 19.26 -17.09
CA CYS A 213 12.81 19.18 -16.64
C CYS A 213 12.66 19.60 -15.17
N GLU A 214 13.60 19.21 -14.31
CA GLU A 214 13.62 19.62 -12.90
C GLU A 214 13.85 21.14 -12.78
N GLN A 215 14.84 21.66 -13.50
CA GLN A 215 15.15 23.10 -13.53
C GLN A 215 14.00 23.95 -14.07
N TYR A 216 13.19 23.41 -14.98
CA TYR A 216 11.98 24.09 -15.45
C TYR A 216 11.04 24.44 -14.30
N PHE A 217 10.85 23.53 -13.34
CA PHE A 217 10.01 23.78 -12.17
C PHE A 217 10.74 24.55 -11.07
N SER A 218 12.03 24.27 -10.84
CA SER A 218 12.83 24.98 -9.83
C SER A 218 12.98 26.48 -10.09
N ASN A 219 12.79 26.93 -11.33
CA ASN A 219 12.80 28.36 -11.66
C ASN A 219 11.51 29.10 -11.25
N ASP A 220 10.39 28.38 -11.14
CA ASP A 220 9.06 28.96 -10.95
C ASP A 220 8.48 28.68 -9.55
N LEU A 221 9.07 27.73 -8.80
CA LEU A 221 8.60 27.29 -7.49
C LEU A 221 9.61 27.61 -6.38
N GLU A 222 9.11 27.94 -5.19
CA GLU A 222 9.93 28.28 -4.02
C GLU A 222 10.66 27.06 -3.42
N ASP A 223 11.87 27.28 -2.93
CA ASP A 223 12.74 26.24 -2.33
C ASP A 223 12.07 25.50 -1.16
N GLU A 224 11.17 26.17 -0.42
CA GLU A 224 10.45 25.56 0.69
C GLU A 224 9.61 24.35 0.25
N VAL A 225 8.92 24.45 -0.89
CA VAL A 225 8.08 23.38 -1.44
C VAL A 225 8.93 22.30 -2.08
N LEU A 226 10.00 22.70 -2.76
CA LEU A 226 10.95 21.79 -3.40
C LEU A 226 11.65 20.90 -2.36
N GLY A 227 12.04 21.47 -1.22
CA GLY A 227 12.65 20.73 -0.12
C GLY A 227 11.74 19.71 0.56
N ARG A 228 10.42 19.81 0.36
CA ARG A 228 9.40 18.88 0.88
C ARG A 228 8.92 17.87 -0.17
N ARG A 229 9.46 17.92 -1.38
CA ARG A 229 9.09 17.00 -2.47
C ARG A 229 9.31 15.56 -2.05
N GLN A 230 8.33 14.71 -2.32
CA GLN A 230 8.40 13.29 -1.96
C GLN A 230 9.26 12.53 -2.97
N GLU A 231 10.10 11.60 -2.47
CA GLU A 231 10.84 10.65 -3.30
C GLU A 231 9.92 9.51 -3.75
N VAL A 232 9.07 9.78 -4.74
CA VAL A 232 8.14 8.78 -5.30
C VAL A 232 8.47 8.54 -6.75
N GLU A 233 8.56 7.27 -7.16
CA GLU A 233 8.99 6.94 -8.52
C GLU A 233 7.92 7.23 -9.58
N ARG A 234 6.63 7.24 -9.21
CA ARG A 234 5.51 7.44 -10.13
C ARG A 234 4.28 8.07 -9.48
N ILE A 235 3.67 8.97 -10.24
CA ILE A 235 2.35 9.54 -9.98
C ILE A 235 1.34 9.06 -11.02
N GLU A 236 0.06 9.12 -10.71
CA GLU A 236 -1.02 8.93 -11.69
C GLU A 236 -1.65 10.28 -11.99
N ALA A 237 -1.65 10.72 -13.25
CA ALA A 237 -2.25 12.01 -13.63
C ALA A 237 -2.83 11.96 -15.05
N SER A 238 -3.66 12.95 -15.39
CA SER A 238 -4.24 13.14 -16.72
C SER A 238 -3.28 13.78 -17.75
N LEU A 239 -2.01 13.99 -17.40
CA LEU A 239 -1.00 14.62 -18.27
C LEU A 239 -0.88 13.94 -19.64
N GLY A 240 -0.75 14.74 -20.70
CA GLY A 240 -0.54 14.26 -22.08
C GLY A 240 -1.70 13.49 -22.69
N ARG A 241 -2.89 13.54 -22.08
CA ARG A 241 -4.11 12.89 -22.56
C ARG A 241 -5.10 13.94 -23.03
N GLU A 242 -5.84 13.66 -24.10
CA GLU A 242 -7.03 14.43 -24.45
C GLU A 242 -8.14 14.06 -23.44
N THR A 243 -8.20 14.79 -22.32
CA THR A 243 -9.20 14.58 -21.26
C THR A 243 -10.14 15.76 -21.15
N ASN A 244 -11.30 15.51 -20.54
CA ASN A 244 -12.23 16.57 -20.20
C ASN A 244 -11.92 17.18 -18.83
N CYS A 245 -11.08 16.53 -18.02
CA CYS A 245 -10.73 16.94 -16.67
C CYS A 245 -9.23 16.79 -16.40
N SER A 246 -8.66 17.77 -15.70
CA SER A 246 -7.28 17.73 -15.20
C SER A 246 -7.28 17.13 -13.79
N TRP A 247 -6.59 16.01 -13.59
CA TRP A 247 -6.57 15.31 -12.31
C TRP A 247 -5.23 14.65 -11.99
N ILE A 248 -4.99 14.45 -10.71
CA ILE A 248 -3.81 13.79 -10.16
C ILE A 248 -4.16 12.91 -8.96
N SER A 249 -3.50 11.77 -8.85
CA SER A 249 -3.51 10.90 -7.69
C SER A 249 -2.10 10.49 -7.29
N GLN A 250 -1.80 10.65 -6.00
CA GLN A 250 -0.52 10.27 -5.41
C GLN A 250 -0.73 9.98 -3.92
N GLY A 251 -0.13 8.90 -3.42
CA GLY A 251 -0.27 8.50 -2.01
C GLY A 251 -1.73 8.33 -1.60
N ASN A 252 -2.12 9.08 -0.56
CA ASN A 252 -3.49 9.13 -0.06
C ASN A 252 -4.29 10.36 -0.58
N LEU A 253 -3.87 10.98 -1.67
CA LEU A 253 -4.53 12.14 -2.28
C LEU A 253 -5.10 11.81 -3.66
N PHE A 254 -6.32 12.30 -3.92
CA PHE A 254 -6.88 12.45 -5.26
C PHE A 254 -7.39 13.88 -5.43
N ALA A 255 -6.84 14.59 -6.42
CA ALA A 255 -7.19 15.96 -6.71
C ALA A 255 -7.68 16.13 -8.16
N VAL A 256 -8.77 16.87 -8.32
CA VAL A 256 -9.23 17.37 -9.62
C VAL A 256 -9.04 18.88 -9.67
N ILE A 257 -8.64 19.41 -10.83
CA ILE A 257 -8.44 20.83 -11.05
C ILE A 257 -9.63 21.35 -11.87
N VAL A 258 -10.28 22.38 -11.35
CA VAL A 258 -11.44 23.02 -11.98
C VAL A 258 -11.16 24.52 -12.07
N ASN A 259 -11.41 25.11 -13.23
CA ASN A 259 -11.15 26.53 -13.41
C ASN A 259 -12.30 27.38 -12.83
N LYS A 260 -12.00 28.48 -12.13
CA LYS A 260 -12.97 29.43 -11.53
C LYS A 260 -13.88 30.11 -12.57
N THR A 261 -13.57 30.01 -13.86
CA THR A 261 -14.49 30.42 -14.95
C THR A 261 -15.68 29.47 -15.10
N GLU A 262 -15.55 28.24 -14.64
CA GLU A 262 -16.66 27.30 -14.48
C GLU A 262 -17.40 27.59 -13.16
N GLY A 263 -18.73 27.46 -13.18
CA GLY A 263 -19.57 27.69 -12.01
C GLY A 263 -19.41 26.61 -10.93
N ALA A 264 -19.83 26.92 -9.70
CA ALA A 264 -19.78 25.97 -8.58
C ALA A 264 -20.63 24.69 -8.81
N ASP A 265 -21.63 24.76 -9.69
CA ASP A 265 -22.55 23.66 -9.97
C ASP A 265 -21.90 22.47 -10.69
N VAL A 266 -20.78 22.69 -11.39
CA VAL A 266 -20.07 21.63 -12.12
C VAL A 266 -19.08 20.84 -11.26
N LEU A 267 -18.78 21.29 -10.04
CA LEU A 267 -17.70 20.73 -9.22
C LEU A 267 -17.85 19.22 -8.94
N GLU A 268 -19.04 18.77 -8.56
CA GLU A 268 -19.31 17.33 -8.34
C GLU A 268 -19.17 16.52 -9.63
N GLU A 269 -19.64 17.07 -10.74
CA GLU A 269 -19.58 16.42 -12.05
C GLU A 269 -18.12 16.29 -12.52
N ARG A 270 -17.30 17.33 -12.35
CA ARG A 270 -15.87 17.31 -12.67
C ARG A 270 -15.12 16.29 -11.80
N LEU A 271 -15.41 16.26 -10.50
CA LEU A 271 -14.85 15.25 -9.59
C LEU A 271 -15.25 13.83 -10.02
N HIS A 272 -16.52 13.63 -10.40
CA HIS A 272 -17.00 12.33 -10.84
C HIS A 272 -16.35 11.89 -12.16
N GLN A 273 -16.25 12.78 -13.14
CA GLN A 273 -15.57 12.53 -14.42
C GLN A 273 -14.09 12.17 -14.20
N ALA A 274 -13.39 12.93 -13.36
CA ALA A 274 -12.00 12.64 -13.01
C ALA A 274 -11.83 11.26 -12.37
N LEU A 275 -12.74 10.85 -11.47
CA LEU A 275 -12.71 9.50 -10.88
C LEU A 275 -12.93 8.39 -11.93
N VAL A 276 -13.80 8.63 -12.91
CA VAL A 276 -14.04 7.70 -14.02
C VAL A 276 -12.80 7.57 -14.90
N GLU A 277 -12.16 8.68 -15.25
CA GLU A 277 -10.93 8.69 -16.04
C GLU A 277 -9.74 8.08 -15.29
N TRP A 278 -9.66 8.31 -13.98
CA TRP A 278 -8.67 7.70 -13.10
C TRP A 278 -8.79 6.17 -13.10
N SER A 279 -10.02 5.65 -13.09
CA SER A 279 -10.30 4.21 -13.17
C SER A 279 -9.54 3.42 -12.08
N PRO A 280 -9.78 3.71 -10.77
CA PRO A 280 -9.09 3.04 -9.66
C PRO A 280 -9.38 1.53 -9.66
N SER A 281 -8.46 0.74 -9.10
CA SER A 281 -8.68 -0.71 -9.01
C SER A 281 -9.95 -1.05 -8.21
N PRO A 282 -10.72 -2.09 -8.58
CA PRO A 282 -11.93 -2.45 -7.84
C PRO A 282 -11.66 -2.73 -6.36
N LEU A 283 -10.48 -3.25 -6.03
CA LEU A 283 -10.07 -3.48 -4.64
C LEU A 283 -9.94 -2.16 -3.86
N ARG A 284 -9.42 -1.09 -4.48
CA ARG A 284 -9.41 0.25 -3.88
C ARG A 284 -10.83 0.77 -3.67
N VAL A 285 -11.73 0.60 -4.65
CA VAL A 285 -13.15 0.98 -4.53
C VAL A 285 -13.83 0.23 -3.39
N LEU A 286 -13.59 -1.08 -3.25
CA LEU A 286 -14.08 -1.88 -2.11
C LEU A 286 -13.60 -1.34 -0.77
N MET A 287 -12.32 -0.98 -0.67
CA MET A 287 -11.76 -0.45 0.57
C MET A 287 -12.37 0.89 0.97
N VAL A 288 -12.55 1.81 0.00
CA VAL A 288 -13.18 3.11 0.26
C VAL A 288 -14.64 2.92 0.68
N HIS A 289 -15.40 2.08 -0.02
CA HIS A 289 -16.77 1.75 0.36
C HIS A 289 -16.88 1.09 1.74
N ALA A 290 -15.99 0.15 2.07
CA ALA A 290 -15.98 -0.54 3.36
C ALA A 290 -15.72 0.43 4.52
N ARG A 291 -14.79 1.37 4.35
CA ARG A 291 -14.51 2.44 5.31
C ARG A 291 -15.74 3.32 5.54
N ALA A 292 -16.34 3.82 4.46
CA ALA A 292 -17.57 4.61 4.54
C ALA A 292 -18.74 3.84 5.20
N SER A 293 -18.80 2.52 4.98
CA SER A 293 -19.80 1.64 5.61
C SER A 293 -19.57 1.49 7.11
N LEU A 294 -18.30 1.33 7.54
CA LEU A 294 -17.91 1.27 8.96
C LEU A 294 -18.23 2.57 9.69
N GLU A 295 -17.92 3.73 9.09
CA GLU A 295 -18.25 5.03 9.66
C GLU A 295 -19.76 5.23 9.82
N ARG A 296 -20.54 4.83 8.81
CA ARG A 296 -22.00 4.89 8.85
C ARG A 296 -22.61 3.94 9.88
N ALA A 297 -21.99 2.77 10.09
CA ALA A 297 -22.46 1.77 11.04
C ALA A 297 -22.59 2.34 12.46
N GLY A 298 -21.66 3.23 12.82
CA GLY A 298 -21.67 4.07 14.02
C GLY A 298 -22.13 3.37 15.31
N THR A 299 -22.76 4.15 16.19
CA THR A 299 -23.30 3.73 17.49
C THR A 299 -24.50 2.78 17.41
N ILE A 300 -25.16 2.67 16.25
CA ILE A 300 -26.32 1.76 16.06
C ILE A 300 -25.88 0.29 16.20
N SER A 301 -24.61 0.00 15.90
CA SER A 301 -24.03 -1.34 16.01
C SER A 301 -23.40 -1.59 17.38
N ASP A 302 -23.05 -0.55 18.15
CA ASP A 302 -22.37 -0.67 19.45
C ASP A 302 -23.21 -1.44 20.48
N GLU A 303 -24.52 -1.18 20.56
CA GLU A 303 -25.40 -1.91 21.47
C GLU A 303 -25.44 -3.42 21.15
N LYS A 304 -25.42 -3.78 19.85
CA LYS A 304 -25.37 -5.18 19.39
C LYS A 304 -24.00 -5.82 19.59
N VAL A 305 -22.92 -5.04 19.48
CA VAL A 305 -21.55 -5.51 19.74
C VAL A 305 -21.34 -5.76 21.25
N LEU A 306 -21.92 -4.90 22.09
CA LEU A 306 -21.78 -4.90 23.56
C LEU A 306 -22.92 -5.62 24.30
N ASP A 307 -23.72 -6.41 23.60
CA ASP A 307 -25.05 -6.94 23.95
C ASP A 307 -25.23 -7.61 25.34
N THR A 308 -24.17 -7.97 26.08
CA THR A 308 -24.36 -8.54 27.44
C THR A 308 -23.31 -8.06 28.46
N PRO A 309 -23.72 -7.38 29.56
CA PRO A 309 -22.83 -6.98 30.65
C PRO A 309 -22.03 -8.14 31.26
N ARG A 310 -22.63 -9.35 31.30
CA ARG A 310 -21.95 -10.57 31.74
C ARG A 310 -20.70 -10.89 30.90
N ARG A 311 -20.77 -10.74 29.58
CA ARG A 311 -19.64 -11.01 28.67
C ARG A 311 -18.58 -9.92 28.77
N GLN A 312 -19.02 -8.66 28.88
CA GLN A 312 -18.11 -7.53 29.13
C GLN A 312 -17.31 -7.73 30.43
N ALA A 313 -17.98 -8.11 31.53
CA ALA A 313 -17.33 -8.42 32.79
C ALA A 313 -16.32 -9.57 32.66
N GLY A 314 -16.63 -10.61 31.87
CA GLY A 314 -15.70 -11.70 31.58
C GLY A 314 -14.45 -11.26 30.80
N TRP A 315 -14.61 -10.38 29.81
CA TRP A 315 -13.49 -9.82 29.05
C TRP A 315 -12.59 -8.93 29.92
N LEU A 316 -13.21 -8.04 30.71
CA LEU A 316 -12.49 -7.17 31.64
C LEU A 316 -11.76 -7.98 32.71
N LEU A 317 -12.41 -9.01 33.28
CA LEU A 317 -11.77 -9.91 34.24
C LEU A 317 -10.52 -10.56 33.65
N ARG A 318 -10.55 -11.02 32.39
CA ARG A 318 -9.39 -11.62 31.75
C ARG A 318 -8.21 -10.66 31.64
N ILE A 319 -8.46 -9.39 31.30
CA ILE A 319 -7.43 -8.35 31.24
C ILE A 319 -6.88 -8.06 32.65
N LEU A 320 -7.75 -7.94 33.65
CA LEU A 320 -7.37 -7.68 35.04
C LEU A 320 -6.59 -8.84 35.69
N LEU A 321 -6.70 -10.06 35.16
CA LEU A 321 -5.96 -11.23 35.61
C LEU A 321 -4.60 -11.43 34.91
N ALA A 322 -4.23 -10.54 33.97
CA ALA A 322 -2.92 -10.59 33.33
C ALA A 322 -1.78 -10.46 34.35
N ARG A 323 -0.72 -11.26 34.17
CA ARG A 323 0.42 -11.34 35.10
C ARG A 323 1.59 -10.45 34.68
N SER A 324 1.57 -9.92 33.47
CA SER A 324 2.61 -9.06 32.91
C SER A 324 2.04 -8.01 31.95
N GLY A 325 2.87 -7.01 31.61
CA GLY A 325 2.52 -5.98 30.61
C GLY A 325 2.31 -6.57 29.21
N GLU A 326 3.12 -7.57 28.82
CA GLU A 326 2.98 -8.27 27.54
C GLU A 326 1.68 -9.08 27.46
N GLU A 327 1.29 -9.77 28.54
CA GLU A 327 0.00 -10.45 28.59
C GLU A 327 -1.17 -9.48 28.48
N THR A 328 -1.07 -8.33 29.16
CA THR A 328 -2.08 -7.27 29.09
C THR A 328 -2.25 -6.77 27.66
N LYS A 329 -1.13 -6.48 26.98
CA LYS A 329 -1.12 -6.04 25.58
C LYS A 329 -1.77 -7.07 24.66
N ARG A 330 -1.41 -8.35 24.81
CA ARG A 330 -2.00 -9.45 24.03
C ARG A 330 -3.51 -9.59 24.26
N TYR A 331 -3.97 -9.58 25.51
CA TYR A 331 -5.40 -9.68 25.80
C TYR A 331 -6.20 -8.46 25.31
N MET A 332 -5.61 -7.27 25.35
CA MET A 332 -6.21 -6.07 24.75
C MET A 332 -6.32 -6.18 23.23
N GLN A 333 -5.27 -6.65 22.55
CA GLN A 333 -5.31 -6.89 21.10
C GLN A 333 -6.39 -7.90 20.71
N GLU A 334 -6.50 -9.02 21.44
CA GLU A 334 -7.57 -10.00 21.23
C GLU A 334 -8.97 -9.42 21.46
N LEU A 335 -9.13 -8.55 22.46
CA LEU A 335 -10.41 -7.89 22.73
C LEU A 335 -10.80 -6.97 21.58
N TYR A 336 -9.89 -6.10 21.12
CA TYR A 336 -10.13 -5.23 19.97
C TYR A 336 -10.49 -6.04 18.73
N GLY A 337 -9.73 -7.10 18.41
CA GLY A 337 -10.03 -7.98 17.28
C GLY A 337 -11.47 -8.50 17.31
N ARG A 338 -11.93 -9.01 18.46
CA ARG A 338 -13.31 -9.50 18.61
C ARG A 338 -14.38 -8.42 18.51
N LEU A 339 -14.10 -7.22 19.02
CA LEU A 339 -15.03 -6.09 18.92
C LEU A 339 -15.17 -5.65 17.46
N PHE A 340 -14.05 -5.55 16.73
CA PHE A 340 -14.02 -5.24 15.30
C PHE A 340 -14.70 -6.32 14.45
N GLU A 341 -14.44 -7.60 14.69
CA GLU A 341 -15.12 -8.71 14.00
C GLU A 341 -16.65 -8.60 14.11
N ARG A 342 -17.15 -8.26 15.30
CA ARG A 342 -18.59 -8.07 15.54
C ARG A 342 -19.14 -6.85 14.81
N LEU A 343 -18.40 -5.74 14.82
CA LEU A 343 -18.76 -4.53 14.09
C LEU A 343 -18.84 -4.82 12.59
N VAL A 344 -17.80 -5.43 12.01
CA VAL A 344 -17.75 -5.82 10.60
C VAL A 344 -18.90 -6.78 10.25
N SER A 345 -19.16 -7.78 11.09
CA SER A 345 -20.27 -8.72 10.87
C SER A 345 -21.64 -8.02 10.81
N SER A 346 -21.82 -6.91 11.52
CA SER A 346 -23.09 -6.15 11.49
C SER A 346 -23.36 -5.43 10.16
N ILE A 347 -22.30 -5.12 9.39
CA ILE A 347 -22.38 -4.41 8.10
C ILE A 347 -21.95 -5.26 6.90
N GLU A 348 -21.52 -6.51 7.13
CA GLU A 348 -21.02 -7.43 6.11
C GLU A 348 -21.98 -7.59 4.93
N GLY A 349 -23.29 -7.68 5.19
CA GLY A 349 -24.31 -7.84 4.15
C GLY A 349 -24.32 -6.70 3.13
N GLU A 350 -24.16 -5.45 3.57
CA GLU A 350 -24.10 -4.28 2.68
C GLU A 350 -22.81 -4.29 1.84
N MET A 351 -21.67 -4.55 2.49
CA MET A 351 -20.36 -4.59 1.83
C MET A 351 -20.27 -5.70 0.78
N VAL A 352 -20.79 -6.90 1.08
CA VAL A 352 -20.84 -8.03 0.13
C VAL A 352 -21.77 -7.72 -1.04
N ALA A 353 -22.92 -7.09 -0.79
CA ALA A 353 -23.85 -6.70 -1.85
C ALA A 353 -23.22 -5.68 -2.80
N PHE A 354 -22.51 -4.68 -2.28
CA PHE A 354 -21.75 -3.73 -3.11
C PHE A 354 -20.66 -4.43 -3.93
N GLY A 355 -19.83 -5.26 -3.29
CA GLY A 355 -18.73 -5.95 -3.97
C GLY A 355 -19.18 -6.92 -5.05
N THR A 356 -20.33 -7.57 -4.86
CA THR A 356 -20.94 -8.46 -5.86
C THR A 356 -21.38 -7.69 -7.11
N ARG A 357 -21.85 -6.44 -6.98
CA ARG A 357 -22.15 -5.58 -8.13
C ARG A 357 -20.88 -5.09 -8.82
N LEU A 358 -19.82 -4.84 -8.05
CA LEU A 358 -18.55 -4.28 -8.52
C LEU A 358 -17.75 -5.27 -9.37
N ILE A 359 -17.68 -6.52 -8.92
CA ILE A 359 -16.87 -7.56 -9.55
C ILE A 359 -17.80 -8.47 -10.35
N SER A 360 -17.92 -8.18 -11.65
CA SER A 360 -18.68 -9.01 -12.59
C SER A 360 -17.78 -9.61 -13.66
N LEU A 361 -18.00 -10.89 -13.96
CA LEU A 361 -17.28 -11.61 -15.01
C LEU A 361 -17.79 -11.29 -16.42
N ASN A 362 -19.05 -10.87 -16.57
CA ASN A 362 -19.70 -10.59 -17.87
C ASN A 362 -19.45 -11.66 -18.97
N GLY A 363 -19.21 -12.91 -18.58
CA GLY A 363 -18.92 -14.03 -19.50
C GLY A 363 -17.48 -14.11 -20.03
N GLU A 364 -16.56 -13.27 -19.55
CA GLU A 364 -15.12 -13.31 -19.88
C GLU A 364 -14.33 -14.31 -19.00
N ASP A 365 -13.13 -14.72 -19.45
CA ASP A 365 -12.23 -15.56 -18.64
C ASP A 365 -11.81 -14.81 -17.35
N PRO A 366 -11.93 -15.41 -16.16
CA PRO A 366 -11.65 -14.74 -14.89
C PRO A 366 -10.25 -14.16 -14.76
N VAL A 367 -9.23 -14.80 -15.36
CA VAL A 367 -7.85 -14.31 -15.30
C VAL A 367 -7.71 -13.06 -16.14
N VAL A 368 -8.31 -13.06 -17.34
CA VAL A 368 -8.34 -11.88 -18.20
C VAL A 368 -9.03 -10.71 -17.49
N VAL A 369 -10.17 -10.96 -16.85
CA VAL A 369 -10.90 -9.93 -16.08
C VAL A 369 -10.06 -9.43 -14.91
N ALA A 370 -9.47 -10.33 -14.11
CA ALA A 370 -8.66 -9.97 -12.95
C ALA A 370 -7.43 -9.13 -13.35
N THR A 371 -6.71 -9.52 -14.41
CA THR A 371 -5.54 -8.77 -14.92
C THR A 371 -5.94 -7.39 -15.45
N LYS A 372 -7.08 -7.28 -16.16
CA LYS A 372 -7.60 -5.98 -16.61
C LYS A 372 -7.97 -5.07 -15.43
N MET A 373 -8.67 -5.62 -14.44
CA MET A 373 -9.15 -4.89 -13.25
C MET A 373 -8.04 -4.43 -12.32
N SER A 374 -6.94 -5.18 -12.21
CA SER A 374 -5.76 -4.78 -11.45
C SER A 374 -4.82 -3.86 -12.23
N CYS A 375 -5.12 -3.57 -13.49
CA CYS A 375 -4.23 -2.87 -14.42
C CYS A 375 -2.82 -3.52 -14.50
N ALA A 376 -2.71 -4.80 -14.16
CA ALA A 376 -1.46 -5.52 -14.26
C ALA A 376 -1.12 -5.76 -15.74
N SER A 377 0.14 -5.57 -16.10
CA SER A 377 0.65 -5.84 -17.44
C SER A 377 1.78 -6.86 -17.38
N GLY A 378 1.91 -7.67 -18.43
CA GLY A 378 3.00 -8.65 -18.53
C GLY A 378 2.91 -9.87 -17.59
N LEU A 379 1.84 -10.03 -16.81
CA LEU A 379 1.66 -11.21 -15.96
C LEU A 379 1.10 -12.40 -16.76
N SER A 380 1.71 -13.57 -16.59
CA SER A 380 1.16 -14.81 -17.14
C SER A 380 0.02 -15.34 -16.26
N ARG A 381 -0.81 -16.23 -16.80
CA ARG A 381 -1.88 -16.92 -16.06
C ARG A 381 -1.33 -17.59 -14.80
N GLU A 382 -0.18 -18.23 -14.91
CA GLU A 382 0.47 -18.98 -13.82
C GLU A 382 0.91 -18.06 -12.68
N HIS A 383 1.39 -16.85 -12.97
CA HIS A 383 1.73 -15.86 -11.94
C HIS A 383 0.49 -15.43 -11.16
N VAL A 384 -0.64 -15.23 -11.84
CA VAL A 384 -1.92 -14.86 -11.18
C VAL A 384 -2.40 -15.98 -10.25
N TYR A 385 -2.36 -17.24 -10.70
CA TYR A 385 -2.73 -18.39 -9.85
C TYR A 385 -1.75 -18.63 -8.70
N HIS A 386 -0.46 -18.39 -8.92
CA HIS A 386 0.54 -18.49 -7.85
C HIS A 386 0.26 -17.45 -6.75
N ALA A 387 0.10 -16.17 -7.12
CA ALA A 387 -0.22 -15.10 -6.18
C ALA A 387 -1.54 -15.35 -5.42
N LEU A 388 -2.55 -15.90 -6.09
CA LEU A 388 -3.80 -16.30 -5.43
C LEU A 388 -3.55 -17.41 -4.40
N ASN A 389 -2.83 -18.47 -4.76
CA ASN A 389 -2.54 -19.56 -3.82
C ASN A 389 -1.65 -19.12 -2.66
N GLU A 390 -0.69 -18.22 -2.90
CA GLU A 390 0.12 -17.58 -1.87
C GLU A 390 -0.78 -16.83 -0.89
N HIS A 391 -1.67 -15.95 -1.39
CA HIS A 391 -2.61 -15.22 -0.56
C HIS A 391 -3.53 -16.14 0.25
N LEU A 392 -3.99 -17.24 -0.34
CA LEU A 392 -4.87 -18.21 0.32
C LEU A 392 -4.14 -19.01 1.41
N CYS A 393 -2.88 -19.38 1.21
CA CYS A 393 -2.19 -20.30 2.10
C CYS A 393 -1.24 -19.64 3.10
N SER A 394 -0.78 -18.42 2.83
CA SER A 394 0.23 -17.72 3.62
C SER A 394 -0.04 -16.23 3.79
N ASP A 395 0.60 -15.66 4.82
CA ASP A 395 0.71 -14.24 5.09
C ASP A 395 2.19 -13.81 5.09
N ASN A 396 2.41 -12.52 4.83
CA ASN A 396 3.75 -11.90 4.72
C ASN A 396 4.24 -11.28 6.03
N TYR A 397 3.57 -11.55 7.16
CA TYR A 397 4.02 -11.07 8.46
C TYR A 397 5.21 -11.90 8.92
N LYS A 398 6.41 -11.30 8.92
CA LYS A 398 7.68 -12.02 9.20
C LYS A 398 8.28 -11.69 10.57
N ASP A 399 7.81 -10.63 11.22
CA ASP A 399 8.24 -10.19 12.56
C ASP A 399 7.23 -10.62 13.63
N LEU A 400 7.24 -11.92 13.97
CA LEU A 400 6.37 -12.52 14.98
C LEU A 400 7.14 -13.43 15.93
N VAL A 401 6.53 -13.84 17.03
CA VAL A 401 7.07 -14.95 17.86
C VAL A 401 6.94 -16.26 17.08
N MET A 402 7.92 -17.17 17.22
CA MET A 402 7.82 -18.50 16.62
C MET A 402 6.49 -19.17 16.95
N THR A 403 5.78 -19.65 15.93
CA THR A 403 4.47 -20.30 16.08
C THR A 403 4.30 -21.43 15.05
N THR A 404 3.23 -22.22 15.18
CA THR A 404 2.85 -23.21 14.17
C THR A 404 2.63 -22.51 12.83
N GLY A 405 3.16 -23.06 11.73
CA GLY A 405 2.97 -22.51 10.39
C GLY A 405 4.08 -21.58 9.91
N VAL A 406 5.04 -21.21 10.76
CA VAL A 406 6.20 -20.39 10.32
C VAL A 406 7.05 -21.18 9.33
N VAL A 407 7.29 -20.59 8.16
CA VAL A 407 8.18 -21.12 7.12
C VAL A 407 9.49 -20.35 7.16
N PHE A 408 10.61 -21.07 7.24
CA PHE A 408 11.92 -20.47 7.37
C PHE A 408 12.98 -21.21 6.55
N ARG A 409 14.06 -20.50 6.23
CA ARG A 409 15.21 -21.03 5.47
C ARG A 409 16.53 -20.79 6.17
N ALA A 410 17.52 -21.59 5.83
CA ALA A 410 18.92 -21.39 6.21
C ALA A 410 19.84 -21.76 5.05
N LEU A 411 20.94 -21.03 4.93
CA LEU A 411 21.96 -21.29 3.93
C LEU A 411 22.92 -22.37 4.44
N LYS A 412 23.14 -23.42 3.65
CA LYS A 412 24.16 -24.44 3.93
C LYS A 412 25.03 -24.64 2.70
N GLY A 413 26.27 -24.16 2.78
CA GLY A 413 27.14 -24.03 1.62
C GLY A 413 26.60 -22.94 0.68
N SER A 414 26.19 -23.33 -0.54
CA SER A 414 25.62 -22.41 -1.54
C SER A 414 24.14 -22.68 -1.83
N VAL A 415 23.46 -23.45 -0.99
CA VAL A 415 22.07 -23.88 -1.21
C VAL A 415 21.21 -23.55 0.01
N TYR A 416 20.04 -22.98 -0.23
CA TYR A 416 19.02 -22.77 0.79
C TYR A 416 18.23 -24.03 1.06
N TYR A 417 18.05 -24.32 2.34
CA TYR A 417 17.15 -25.36 2.83
C TYR A 417 15.95 -24.71 3.50
N TYR A 418 14.78 -25.32 3.38
CA TYR A 418 13.52 -24.77 3.85
C TYR A 418 12.87 -25.71 4.86
N TRP A 419 12.15 -25.12 5.81
CA TRP A 419 11.41 -25.83 6.84
C TRP A 419 10.08 -25.14 7.16
N LEU A 420 9.16 -25.93 7.71
CA LEU A 420 7.89 -25.49 8.27
C LEU A 420 7.80 -25.89 9.74
N CYS A 421 7.54 -24.94 10.63
CA CYS A 421 7.24 -25.24 12.03
C CYS A 421 5.89 -25.96 12.16
N VAL A 422 5.90 -27.16 12.72
CA VAL A 422 4.72 -27.98 13.02
C VAL A 422 4.67 -28.37 14.51
N SER A 423 5.25 -27.56 15.39
CA SER A 423 4.99 -27.65 16.83
C SER A 423 3.66 -26.96 17.16
N PRO A 424 2.85 -27.48 18.10
CA PRO A 424 1.66 -26.79 18.61
C PRO A 424 2.00 -25.41 19.17
N ALA A 425 1.20 -24.39 18.84
CA ALA A 425 1.45 -23.01 19.26
C ALA A 425 1.49 -22.84 20.79
N CYS A 426 0.76 -23.66 21.55
CA CYS A 426 0.81 -23.66 23.02
C CYS A 426 2.19 -24.00 23.56
N ASP A 427 2.94 -24.87 22.89
CA ASP A 427 4.28 -25.30 23.29
C ASP A 427 5.34 -24.23 22.95
N LEU A 428 4.97 -23.23 22.16
CA LEU A 428 5.84 -22.16 21.67
C LEU A 428 5.67 -20.86 22.45
N VAL A 429 4.75 -20.81 23.42
CA VAL A 429 4.55 -19.63 24.28
C VAL A 429 5.74 -19.48 25.24
N PRO A 430 6.41 -18.32 25.29
CA PRO A 430 7.45 -18.02 26.28
C PRO A 430 6.97 -18.27 27.71
N GLY A 431 7.79 -18.94 28.53
CA GLY A 431 7.48 -19.23 29.93
C GLY A 431 6.30 -20.18 30.24
N GLN A 432 5.79 -20.97 29.28
CA GLN A 432 4.70 -21.94 29.54
C GLN A 432 5.11 -23.41 29.75
N ASN A 433 6.39 -23.77 29.63
CA ASN A 433 6.86 -25.16 29.75
C ASN A 433 8.13 -25.29 30.64
N ASP A 434 8.06 -24.83 31.90
CA ASP A 434 9.20 -24.84 32.84
C ASP A 434 9.49 -26.23 33.47
N SER A 435 8.82 -27.29 33.00
CA SER A 435 8.90 -28.63 33.57
C SER A 435 9.20 -29.69 32.51
N GLY A 436 9.98 -30.71 32.88
CA GLY A 436 10.40 -31.76 31.95
C GLY A 436 11.52 -31.30 31.02
N TRP A 437 11.66 -31.98 29.89
CA TRP A 437 12.78 -31.79 28.96
C TRP A 437 12.86 -30.36 28.39
N ASP A 438 11.73 -29.69 28.18
CA ASP A 438 11.68 -28.31 27.69
C ASP A 438 12.27 -27.31 28.70
N GLY A 439 11.99 -27.50 29.99
CA GLY A 439 12.55 -26.66 31.06
C GLY A 439 14.05 -26.88 31.28
N GLU A 440 14.52 -28.14 31.13
CA GLU A 440 15.94 -28.48 31.23
C GLU A 440 16.80 -27.88 30.11
N LEU A 441 16.20 -27.60 28.95
CA LEU A 441 16.89 -27.05 27.79
C LEU A 441 16.98 -25.52 27.79
N HIS A 442 16.33 -24.82 28.73
CA HIS A 442 16.35 -23.35 28.81
C HIS A 442 17.79 -22.78 28.75
N PRO A 443 18.08 -21.76 27.91
CA PRO A 443 17.15 -20.92 27.13
C PRO A 443 16.77 -21.47 25.74
N PHE A 444 17.14 -22.71 25.43
CA PHE A 444 16.82 -23.34 24.15
C PHE A 444 15.44 -24.00 24.15
N ARG A 445 14.76 -23.93 23.00
CA ARG A 445 13.42 -24.53 22.82
C ARG A 445 13.41 -25.51 21.66
N PRO A 446 13.09 -26.81 21.88
CA PRO A 446 12.95 -27.76 20.79
C PRO A 446 11.65 -27.51 20.01
N ILE A 447 11.75 -27.54 18.68
CA ILE A 447 10.60 -27.54 17.79
C ILE A 447 10.62 -28.72 16.83
N SER A 448 9.44 -29.17 16.43
CA SER A 448 9.26 -30.09 15.32
C SER A 448 9.09 -29.30 14.03
N ALA A 449 9.93 -29.56 13.04
CA ALA A 449 9.92 -28.86 11.77
C ALA A 449 9.87 -29.85 10.59
N VAL A 450 9.04 -29.60 9.59
CA VAL A 450 9.01 -30.40 8.35
C VAL A 450 9.99 -29.80 7.36
N ARG A 451 10.96 -30.59 6.89
CA ARG A 451 11.83 -30.21 5.79
C ARG A 451 11.02 -30.08 4.50
N LEU A 452 11.13 -28.94 3.85
CA LEU A 452 10.44 -28.63 2.60
C LEU A 452 11.40 -28.73 1.41
N THR A 453 10.86 -29.15 0.25
CA THR A 453 11.65 -29.24 -1.00
C THR A 453 11.20 -28.18 -1.99
N PRO A 454 12.08 -27.24 -2.40
CA PRO A 454 11.71 -26.23 -3.38
C PRO A 454 11.58 -26.83 -4.78
N VAL A 455 10.54 -26.41 -5.50
CA VAL A 455 10.32 -26.77 -6.90
C VAL A 455 11.33 -26.05 -7.78
N LYS A 456 12.10 -26.82 -8.57
CA LYS A 456 13.36 -26.34 -9.17
C LYS A 456 13.23 -25.54 -10.47
N ASN A 457 12.09 -25.59 -11.16
CA ASN A 457 11.91 -24.91 -12.44
C ASN A 457 10.45 -24.53 -12.71
N THR A 458 10.24 -23.61 -13.64
CA THR A 458 8.92 -23.07 -14.01
C THR A 458 7.96 -24.13 -14.54
N ALA A 459 8.43 -25.11 -15.31
CA ALA A 459 7.56 -26.17 -15.84
C ALA A 459 6.98 -27.04 -14.71
N ALA A 460 7.82 -27.39 -13.73
CA ALA A 460 7.41 -28.12 -12.54
C ALA A 460 6.49 -27.27 -11.65
N LEU A 461 6.77 -25.98 -11.50
CA LEU A 461 5.89 -25.04 -10.76
C LEU A 461 4.49 -25.02 -11.37
N ASN A 462 4.40 -24.94 -12.70
CA ASN A 462 3.15 -24.95 -13.43
C ASN A 462 2.38 -26.27 -13.23
N ASP A 463 3.08 -27.40 -13.16
CA ASP A 463 2.46 -28.68 -12.84
C ASP A 463 1.91 -28.74 -11.40
N LYS A 464 2.63 -28.14 -10.44
CA LYS A 464 2.14 -28.01 -9.07
C LYS A 464 0.91 -27.09 -8.97
N LEU A 465 0.85 -26.01 -9.74
CA LEU A 465 -0.33 -25.14 -9.82
C LEU A 465 -1.57 -25.88 -10.34
N LYS A 466 -1.42 -26.75 -11.36
CA LYS A 466 -2.53 -27.60 -11.87
C LYS A 466 -3.09 -28.56 -10.81
N ASN A 467 -2.31 -28.85 -9.78
CA ASN A 467 -2.62 -29.80 -8.72
C ASN A 467 -2.70 -29.13 -7.34
N ALA A 468 -2.87 -27.81 -7.27
CA ALA A 468 -2.78 -27.02 -6.04
C ALA A 468 -3.79 -27.49 -4.97
N GLU A 469 -5.02 -27.84 -5.37
CA GLU A 469 -6.08 -28.33 -4.49
C GLU A 469 -5.72 -29.61 -3.71
N LYS A 470 -4.71 -30.36 -4.15
CA LYS A 470 -4.22 -31.55 -3.42
C LYS A 470 -3.55 -31.18 -2.10
N GLY A 471 -3.25 -29.90 -1.87
CA GLY A 471 -2.73 -29.37 -0.61
C GLY A 471 -1.38 -29.98 -0.21
N ARG A 472 -0.51 -30.22 -1.20
CA ARG A 472 0.84 -30.80 -1.03
C ARG A 472 1.97 -29.78 -1.14
N ASN A 473 1.63 -28.58 -1.60
CA ASN A 473 2.58 -27.51 -1.86
C ASN A 473 2.17 -26.29 -1.05
N ILE A 474 3.16 -25.58 -0.55
CA ILE A 474 3.06 -24.25 0.01
C ILE A 474 3.52 -23.28 -1.09
N PHE A 475 2.73 -22.23 -1.36
CA PHE A 475 3.07 -21.21 -2.34
C PHE A 475 3.46 -19.94 -1.59
N ILE A 476 4.67 -19.43 -1.81
CA ILE A 476 5.17 -18.21 -1.18
C ILE A 476 6.02 -17.40 -2.18
N CYS A 477 6.18 -16.11 -1.94
CA CYS A 477 7.15 -15.28 -2.63
C CYS A 477 8.42 -15.12 -1.79
N VAL A 478 9.57 -15.40 -2.40
CA VAL A 478 10.88 -15.26 -1.75
C VAL A 478 11.76 -14.41 -2.66
N ASP A 479 12.24 -13.28 -2.13
CA ASP A 479 13.06 -12.32 -2.88
C ASP A 479 12.37 -11.86 -4.20
N ASP A 480 11.07 -11.55 -4.11
CA ASP A 480 10.18 -11.20 -5.23
C ASP A 480 10.04 -12.28 -6.32
N GLN A 481 10.40 -13.52 -6.03
CA GLN A 481 10.25 -14.65 -6.93
C GLN A 481 9.21 -15.66 -6.41
N PRO A 482 8.30 -16.15 -7.29
CA PRO A 482 7.33 -17.15 -6.92
C PRO A 482 8.00 -18.50 -6.66
N VAL A 483 7.82 -19.03 -5.46
CA VAL A 483 8.34 -20.34 -5.03
C VAL A 483 7.18 -21.25 -4.63
N ALA A 484 7.29 -22.53 -4.98
CA ALA A 484 6.46 -23.59 -4.40
C ALA A 484 7.35 -24.55 -3.61
N LEU A 485 6.90 -24.90 -2.41
CA LEU A 485 7.60 -25.77 -1.48
C LEU A 485 6.77 -27.04 -1.24
N GLU A 486 7.35 -28.18 -1.54
CA GLU A 486 6.72 -29.49 -1.31
C GLU A 486 6.86 -29.91 0.14
N VAL A 487 5.73 -30.29 0.76
CA VAL A 487 5.68 -30.67 2.18
C VAL A 487 5.98 -32.15 2.40
N ALA A 488 5.79 -32.99 1.37
CA ALA A 488 6.03 -34.42 1.43
C ALA A 488 6.73 -34.91 0.16
N ASN A 489 7.58 -35.93 0.32
CA ASN A 489 8.29 -36.53 -0.81
C ASN A 489 7.29 -37.21 -1.78
N GLU A 490 7.45 -36.96 -3.10
CA GLU A 490 6.56 -37.44 -4.15
C GLU A 490 6.31 -38.96 -4.11
N GLY A 491 7.32 -39.75 -3.71
CA GLY A 491 7.24 -41.22 -3.68
C GLY A 491 6.56 -41.81 -2.44
N SER A 492 6.81 -41.26 -1.25
CA SER A 492 6.37 -41.85 0.02
C SER A 492 5.17 -41.15 0.66
N ARG A 493 4.81 -39.95 0.20
CA ARG A 493 3.82 -39.06 0.84
C ARG A 493 4.11 -38.85 2.34
N GLN A 494 5.37 -38.97 2.75
CA GLN A 494 5.82 -38.75 4.11
C GLN A 494 6.48 -37.38 4.22
N MET A 495 6.18 -36.69 5.32
CA MET A 495 6.82 -35.48 5.77
C MET A 495 8.16 -35.85 6.40
N LEU A 496 9.20 -35.11 6.04
CA LEU A 496 10.52 -35.25 6.63
C LEU A 496 10.57 -34.40 7.91
N ILE A 497 10.11 -34.95 9.02
CA ILE A 497 10.04 -34.24 10.30
C ILE A 497 11.40 -34.30 11.00
N GLU A 498 11.93 -33.13 11.35
CA GLU A 498 13.19 -32.92 12.05
C GLU A 498 12.95 -32.20 13.39
N ILE A 499 13.95 -32.23 14.27
CA ILE A 499 13.98 -31.43 15.49
C ILE A 499 15.00 -30.31 15.32
N ILE A 500 14.59 -29.08 15.60
CA ILE A 500 15.45 -27.89 15.61
C ILE A 500 15.38 -27.29 17.01
N LEU A 501 16.54 -26.89 17.54
CA LEU A 501 16.63 -26.22 18.82
C LEU A 501 16.73 -24.71 18.58
N LEU A 502 15.72 -23.96 18.97
CA LEU A 502 15.71 -22.50 18.89
C LEU A 502 16.50 -21.92 20.05
N ALA A 503 17.31 -20.90 19.80
CA ALA A 503 17.90 -20.08 20.87
C ALA A 503 16.91 -19.02 21.37
N ASP A 504 17.20 -18.43 22.53
CA ASP A 504 16.48 -17.29 23.10
C ASP A 504 14.95 -17.47 23.12
N GLU A 505 14.50 -18.67 23.54
CA GLU A 505 13.09 -19.07 23.58
C GLU A 505 12.33 -18.98 22.25
N GLY A 506 13.03 -18.86 21.11
CA GLY A 506 12.42 -18.72 19.79
C GLY A 506 12.03 -17.29 19.42
N ALA A 507 12.67 -16.29 20.03
CA ALA A 507 12.52 -14.90 19.64
C ALA A 507 12.97 -14.68 18.17
N ILE A 508 12.14 -13.97 17.40
CA ILE A 508 12.44 -13.58 16.02
C ILE A 508 12.58 -12.06 16.00
N VAL A 509 13.71 -11.60 15.45
CA VAL A 509 14.03 -10.18 15.35
C VAL A 509 14.40 -9.88 13.90
N GLN A 510 13.71 -8.93 13.27
CA GLN A 510 13.91 -8.58 11.86
C GLN A 510 13.87 -9.82 10.96
N SER A 511 12.85 -10.66 11.15
CA SER A 511 12.61 -11.89 10.40
C SER A 511 13.71 -12.94 10.50
N LYS A 512 14.59 -12.86 11.52
CA LYS A 512 15.69 -13.80 11.74
C LYS A 512 15.69 -14.36 13.16
N PHE A 513 16.21 -15.57 13.29
CA PHE A 513 16.46 -16.21 14.58
C PHE A 513 17.66 -17.16 14.48
N SER A 514 18.22 -17.53 15.62
CA SER A 514 19.34 -18.48 15.69
C SER A 514 18.94 -19.78 16.38
N GLY A 515 19.69 -20.85 16.11
CA GLY A 515 19.43 -22.14 16.72
C GLY A 515 20.41 -23.20 16.27
N PHE A 516 20.05 -24.46 16.51
CA PHE A 516 20.86 -25.62 16.15
C PHE A 516 20.06 -26.62 15.33
N ASN A 517 20.67 -27.09 14.25
CA ASN A 517 20.23 -28.28 13.52
C ASN A 517 20.95 -29.50 14.08
N ILE A 518 20.20 -30.59 14.30
CA ILE A 518 20.79 -31.88 14.64
C ILE A 518 21.23 -32.57 13.35
N SER A 519 22.50 -32.92 13.26
CA SER A 519 23.08 -33.61 12.10
C SER A 519 24.08 -34.69 12.53
N LYS A 520 24.69 -35.37 11.57
CA LYS A 520 25.73 -36.37 11.83
C LYS A 520 27.11 -35.76 11.56
N HIS A 521 27.97 -35.76 12.57
CA HIS A 521 29.38 -35.40 12.46
C HIS A 521 30.23 -36.56 12.98
N GLU A 522 31.21 -37.04 12.19
CA GLU A 522 32.11 -38.14 12.58
C GLU A 522 31.44 -39.42 13.10
N GLY A 523 30.22 -39.73 12.62
CA GLY A 523 29.51 -40.93 13.05
C GLY A 523 28.55 -40.73 14.22
N ALA A 524 28.62 -39.59 14.92
CA ALA A 524 27.79 -39.26 16.08
C ALA A 524 26.80 -38.12 15.77
N PRO A 525 25.67 -38.02 16.50
CA PRO A 525 24.81 -36.84 16.45
C PRO A 525 25.58 -35.62 16.95
N SER A 526 25.47 -34.52 16.22
CA SER A 526 26.11 -33.24 16.53
C SER A 526 25.15 -32.10 16.26
N MET A 527 25.20 -31.09 17.12
CA MET A 527 24.43 -29.86 16.99
C MET A 527 25.24 -28.85 16.20
N LEU A 528 24.74 -28.47 15.03
CA LEU A 528 25.38 -27.45 14.20
C LEU A 528 24.63 -26.13 14.37
N PRO A 529 25.32 -25.04 14.78
CA PRO A 529 24.70 -23.73 14.86
C PRO A 529 24.27 -23.29 13.44
N ALA A 530 23.12 -22.62 13.38
CA ALA A 530 22.56 -22.09 12.16
C ALA A 530 21.82 -20.79 12.43
N GLU A 531 21.92 -19.86 11.50
CA GLU A 531 21.04 -18.70 11.41
C GLU A 531 19.92 -19.01 10.43
N PHE A 532 18.71 -18.65 10.80
CA PHE A 532 17.50 -18.88 10.04
C PHE A 532 16.82 -17.55 9.70
N GLU A 533 16.17 -17.54 8.55
CA GLU A 533 15.38 -16.42 8.04
C GLU A 533 13.95 -16.88 7.82
N VAL A 534 12.99 -16.16 8.38
CA VAL A 534 11.55 -16.35 8.15
C VAL A 534 11.20 -15.85 6.76
N VAL A 535 10.62 -16.72 5.94
CA VAL A 535 10.23 -16.40 4.56
C VAL A 535 8.72 -16.27 4.39
N GLY A 536 7.92 -16.76 5.33
CA GLY A 536 6.47 -16.60 5.34
C GLY A 536 5.81 -17.32 6.51
N VAL A 537 4.52 -17.09 6.71
CA VAL A 537 3.73 -17.77 7.74
C VAL A 537 2.46 -18.32 7.12
N LEU A 538 2.18 -19.59 7.33
CA LEU A 538 0.93 -20.19 6.85
C LEU A 538 -0.27 -19.64 7.62
N ARG A 539 -1.38 -19.42 6.91
CA ARG A 539 -2.66 -19.13 7.56
C ARG A 539 -3.06 -20.28 8.48
N THR A 540 -3.80 -19.95 9.55
CA THR A 540 -4.16 -20.86 10.64
C THR A 540 -4.70 -22.21 10.16
N ASP A 541 -5.60 -22.24 9.19
CA ASP A 541 -6.20 -23.49 8.70
C ASP A 541 -5.17 -24.40 8.01
N TYR A 542 -4.25 -23.83 7.23
CA TYR A 542 -3.17 -24.56 6.57
C TYR A 542 -2.13 -25.05 7.57
N ALA A 543 -1.74 -24.18 8.51
CA ALA A 543 -0.82 -24.52 9.58
C ALA A 543 -1.34 -25.68 10.44
N ASN A 544 -2.61 -25.62 10.87
CA ASN A 544 -3.25 -26.64 11.70
C ASN A 544 -3.40 -27.98 10.97
N LYS A 545 -3.74 -27.95 9.67
CA LYS A 545 -3.77 -29.17 8.86
C LYS A 545 -2.42 -29.87 8.85
N LEU A 546 -1.34 -29.14 8.56
CA LEU A 546 0.00 -29.74 8.46
C LEU A 546 0.55 -30.19 9.83
N LEU A 547 0.19 -29.47 10.91
CA LEU A 547 0.40 -29.93 12.28
C LEU A 547 -0.28 -31.29 12.52
N ALA A 548 -1.58 -31.40 12.21
CA ALA A 548 -2.34 -32.63 12.40
C ALA A 548 -1.78 -33.80 11.57
N ASP A 549 -1.44 -33.54 10.30
CA ASP A 549 -0.80 -34.52 9.42
C ASP A 549 0.54 -35.00 9.99
N SER A 550 1.36 -34.10 10.54
CA SER A 550 2.65 -34.45 11.16
C SER A 550 2.47 -35.36 12.38
N GLY A 551 1.47 -35.10 13.22
CA GLY A 551 1.11 -35.93 14.36
C GLY A 551 0.62 -37.31 13.92
N HIS A 552 -0.27 -37.37 12.92
CA HIS A 552 -0.75 -38.64 12.37
C HIS A 552 0.40 -39.49 11.82
N GLN A 553 1.36 -38.87 11.11
CA GLN A 553 2.53 -39.56 10.58
C GLN A 553 3.45 -40.15 11.65
N ARG A 554 3.66 -39.43 12.76
CA ARG A 554 4.42 -39.94 13.91
C ARG A 554 3.75 -41.12 14.62
N SER A 555 2.43 -41.22 14.51
CA SER A 555 1.63 -42.28 15.14
C SER A 555 1.36 -43.51 14.25
N ARG A 556 1.92 -43.56 13.03
CA ARG A 556 1.63 -44.64 12.06
C ARG A 556 2.08 -46.01 12.58
N ILE A 557 1.17 -46.98 12.51
CA ILE A 557 1.44 -48.41 12.73
C ILE A 557 1.41 -49.09 11.36
N GLY A 558 2.55 -49.61 10.91
CA GLY A 558 2.61 -50.36 9.65
C GLY A 558 4.01 -50.74 9.15
N VAL A 559 5.02 -50.65 10.02
CA VAL A 559 6.41 -50.98 9.67
C VAL A 559 6.61 -52.48 9.38
N ASP A 560 5.65 -53.32 9.80
CA ASP A 560 5.67 -54.79 9.63
C ASP A 560 4.77 -55.29 8.49
N PHE A 561 4.05 -54.42 7.79
CA PHE A 561 3.20 -54.84 6.67
C PHE A 561 4.01 -54.97 5.37
N VAL A 562 3.76 -56.03 4.63
CA VAL A 562 4.44 -56.35 3.37
C VAL A 562 3.48 -56.11 2.22
N ASP A 563 3.91 -55.36 1.21
CA ASP A 563 3.12 -55.14 -0.01
C ASP A 563 2.90 -56.48 -0.76
N LEU A 564 1.68 -56.68 -1.26
CA LEU A 564 1.41 -57.78 -2.18
C LEU A 564 2.19 -57.52 -3.49
N PRO A 565 3.06 -58.44 -3.95
CA PRO A 565 3.83 -58.22 -5.16
C PRO A 565 2.91 -58.06 -6.39
N PRO A 566 3.26 -57.18 -7.35
CA PRO A 566 2.51 -57.03 -8.59
C PRO A 566 2.57 -58.35 -9.41
N HIS A 567 1.43 -58.71 -10.01
CA HIS A 567 1.28 -59.91 -10.86
C HIS A 567 2.08 -59.83 -12.16
#